data_AF-A0A2U3AQV0-F1
#
_entry.id   AF-A0A2U3AQV0-F1
#
_cell.length_a   1.000
_cell.length_b   1.000
_cell.length_c   1.000
_cell.angle_alpha   90.00
_cell.angle_beta   90.00
_cell.angle_gamma   90.00
#
_symmetry.space_group_name_H-M   'P 1'
#
loop_
_entity.id
_entity.type
_entity.pdbx_description
1 polymer ?
#
loop_
_entity_poly.entity_id
_entity_poly.type
_entity_poly.pdbx_seq_one_letter_code
_entity_poly.pdbx_strand_id
1 'polypeptide(L)'
;MSLKGVELQIAIPKTFDAGKQQDQAQQQVHAGQAFANESLNKQLQKNHTLLLASEELHNDLRHDHPQDEEKDRKEQENEEPQSKHPYKGNLFDFSG
;
A
#
# COMPACT_ATOMS: atom_id res chain seq x y z
N MET A 1 -9.69 -70.69 8.69
CA MET A 1 -10.39 -69.60 7.97
C MET A 1 -9.78 -68.28 8.46
N SER A 2 -9.02 -67.58 7.61
CA SER A 2 -8.25 -66.37 7.96
C SER A 2 -9.18 -65.15 8.00
N LEU A 3 -9.08 -64.34 9.07
CA LEU A 3 -9.79 -63.08 9.23
C LEU A 3 -9.26 -62.06 8.22
N LYS A 4 -9.88 -62.00 7.04
CA LYS A 4 -9.69 -60.88 6.11
C LYS A 4 -10.20 -59.62 6.81
N GLY A 5 -9.29 -58.69 7.08
CA GLY A 5 -9.58 -57.45 7.79
C GLY A 5 -10.75 -56.72 7.14
N VAL A 6 -11.78 -56.46 7.93
CA VAL A 6 -12.96 -55.71 7.50
C VAL A 6 -12.56 -54.24 7.43
N GLU A 7 -12.48 -53.70 6.22
CA GLU A 7 -12.24 -52.27 6.01
C GLU A 7 -13.54 -51.52 6.31
N LEU A 8 -13.53 -50.64 7.31
CA LEU A 8 -14.68 -49.81 7.65
C LEU A 8 -14.82 -48.70 6.60
N GLN A 9 -15.70 -48.88 5.61
CA GLN A 9 -16.04 -47.82 4.66
C GLN A 9 -17.05 -46.85 5.30
N ILE A 10 -16.55 -45.74 5.85
CA ILE A 10 -17.40 -44.66 6.35
C ILE A 10 -17.77 -43.77 5.17
N ALA A 11 -19.02 -43.87 4.70
CA ALA A 11 -19.55 -42.96 3.69
C ALA A 11 -20.01 -41.67 4.37
N ILE A 12 -19.26 -40.58 4.19
CA ILE A 12 -19.71 -39.24 4.59
C ILE A 12 -20.72 -38.76 3.52
N PRO A 13 -21.93 -38.31 3.91
CA PRO A 13 -22.89 -37.75 2.96
C PRO A 13 -22.26 -36.58 2.19
N LYS A 14 -22.43 -36.53 0.86
CA LYS A 14 -21.86 -35.46 0.01
C LYS A 14 -22.30 -34.05 0.44
N THR A 15 -23.44 -33.94 1.12
CA THR A 15 -23.96 -32.68 1.69
C THR A 15 -23.13 -32.18 2.87
N PHE A 16 -22.51 -33.06 3.65
CA PHE A 16 -21.64 -32.68 4.76
C PHE A 16 -20.34 -32.06 4.25
N ASP A 17 -19.76 -32.62 3.18
CA ASP A 17 -18.56 -32.08 2.54
C ASP A 17 -18.86 -30.71 1.88
N ALA A 18 -19.99 -30.59 1.20
CA ALA A 18 -20.45 -29.32 0.65
C ALA A 18 -20.64 -28.24 1.73
N GLY A 19 -21.21 -28.61 2.89
CA GLY A 19 -21.36 -27.71 4.04
C GLY A 19 -20.01 -27.26 4.62
N LYS A 20 -19.04 -28.17 4.73
CA LYS A 20 -17.69 -27.84 5.19
C LYS A 20 -16.95 -26.89 4.24
N GLN A 21 -17.07 -27.11 2.93
CA GLN A 21 -16.48 -26.20 1.94
C GLN A 21 -17.14 -24.82 1.98
N GLN A 22 -18.46 -24.76 2.15
CA GLN A 22 -19.18 -23.50 2.30
C GLN A 22 -18.75 -22.75 3.57
N ASP A 23 -18.60 -23.45 4.69
CA ASP A 23 -18.13 -22.85 5.95
C ASP A 23 -16.71 -22.31 5.82
N GLN A 24 -15.81 -23.09 5.21
CA GLN A 24 -14.44 -22.65 4.93
C GLN A 24 -14.40 -21.42 4.02
N ALA A 25 -15.24 -21.37 2.99
CA ALA A 25 -15.35 -20.21 2.10
C ALA A 25 -15.82 -18.96 2.86
N GLN A 26 -16.80 -19.10 3.76
CA GLN A 26 -17.26 -17.98 4.60
C GLN A 26 -16.15 -17.47 5.52
N GLN A 27 -15.42 -18.36 6.19
CA GLN A 27 -14.30 -17.99 7.05
C GLN A 27 -13.21 -17.22 6.27
N GLN A 28 -12.91 -17.64 5.04
CA GLN A 28 -11.95 -16.95 4.17
C GLN A 28 -12.42 -15.55 3.78
N VAL A 29 -13.69 -15.38 3.43
CA VAL A 29 -14.28 -14.07 3.12
C VAL A 29 -14.19 -13.13 4.32
N HIS A 30 -14.56 -13.61 5.51
CA HIS A 30 -14.48 -12.81 6.73
C HIS A 30 -13.04 -12.41 7.08
N ALA A 31 -12.09 -13.34 6.97
CA ALA A 31 -10.67 -13.07 7.20
C ALA A 31 -10.12 -12.04 6.19
N GLY A 32 -10.51 -12.15 4.91
CA GLY A 32 -10.12 -11.20 3.87
C GLY A 32 -10.64 -9.79 4.14
N GLN A 33 -11.89 -9.66 4.55
CA GLN A 33 -12.48 -8.36 4.93
C GLN A 33 -11.80 -7.76 6.16
N ALA A 34 -11.51 -8.57 7.18
CA ALA A 34 -10.81 -8.10 8.38
C ALA A 34 -9.41 -7.55 8.04
N PHE A 35 -8.65 -8.27 7.21
CA PHE A 35 -7.33 -7.83 6.77
C PHE A 35 -7.39 -6.54 5.94
N ALA A 36 -8.35 -6.45 5.02
CA ALA A 36 -8.57 -5.23 4.23
C ALA A 36 -8.86 -4.02 5.13
N ASN A 37 -9.75 -4.15 6.10
CA ASN A 37 -10.07 -3.10 7.07
C ASN A 37 -8.86 -2.69 7.92
N GLU A 38 -8.07 -3.66 8.40
CA GLU A 38 -6.85 -3.37 9.15
C GLU A 38 -5.83 -2.59 8.29
N SER A 39 -5.66 -2.99 7.04
CA SER A 39 -4.75 -2.31 6.10
C SER A 39 -5.19 -0.86 5.83
N LEU A 40 -6.49 -0.64 5.68
CA LEU A 40 -7.08 0.69 5.47
C LEU A 40 -6.85 1.58 6.70
N ASN A 41 -7.11 1.06 7.90
CA ASN A 41 -6.90 1.78 9.15
C ASN A 41 -5.42 2.14 9.34
N LYS A 42 -4.49 1.23 9.04
CA LYS A 42 -3.06 1.53 9.08
C LYS A 42 -2.66 2.62 8.08
N GLN A 43 -3.23 2.62 6.87
CA GLN A 43 -2.98 3.67 5.89
C GLN A 43 -3.52 5.02 6.37
N LEU A 44 -4.74 5.06 6.91
CA LEU A 44 -5.32 6.28 7.48
C LEU A 44 -4.48 6.82 8.64
N GLN A 45 -4.01 5.97 9.54
CA GLN A 45 -3.11 6.38 10.63
C GLN A 45 -1.81 6.98 10.09
N LYS A 46 -1.17 6.32 9.12
CA LYS A 46 0.06 6.84 8.48
C LYS A 46 -0.18 8.20 7.83
N ASN A 47 -1.27 8.35 7.07
CA ASN A 47 -1.63 9.62 6.44
C ASN A 47 -1.84 10.72 7.48
N HIS A 48 -2.54 10.41 8.57
CA HIS A 48 -2.75 11.36 9.66
C HIS A 48 -1.43 11.79 10.33
N THR A 49 -0.54 10.83 10.64
CA THR A 49 0.78 11.14 11.20
C THR A 49 1.63 11.98 10.24
N LEU A 50 1.60 11.68 8.94
CA LEU A 50 2.32 12.45 7.92
C LEU A 50 1.80 13.88 7.81
N LEU A 51 0.48 14.08 7.87
CA LEU A 51 -0.13 15.41 7.85
C LEU A 51 0.29 16.23 9.06
N LEU A 52 0.24 15.66 10.26
CA LEU A 52 0.68 16.33 11.49
C LEU A 52 2.18 16.71 11.41
N ALA A 53 3.03 15.80 10.98
CA ALA A 53 4.45 16.07 10.81
C ALA A 53 4.71 17.16 9.74
N SER A 54 3.91 17.18 8.67
CA SER A 54 4.00 18.22 7.65
C SER A 54 3.53 19.58 8.17
N GLU A 55 2.53 19.64 9.04
CA GLU A 55 2.04 20.88 9.64
C GLU A 55 3.03 21.44 10.66
N GLU A 56 3.66 20.57 11.46
CA GLU A 56 4.73 20.93 12.39
C GLU A 56 5.94 21.50 11.64
N LEU A 57 6.38 20.84 10.56
CA LEU A 57 7.46 21.35 9.70
C LEU A 57 7.10 22.71 9.06
N HIS A 58 5.85 22.90 8.62
CA HIS A 58 5.42 24.17 8.04
C HIS A 58 5.45 25.32 9.07
N ASN A 59 5.11 25.03 10.34
CA ASN A 59 5.12 26.03 11.40
C ASN A 59 6.54 26.38 11.87
N ASP A 60 7.48 25.43 11.86
CA ASP A 60 8.89 25.69 12.15
C ASP A 60 9.55 26.54 11.04
N LEU A 61 9.28 26.27 9.76
CA LEU A 61 9.79 27.09 8.65
C LEU A 61 9.23 28.53 8.64
N ARG A 62 8.06 28.77 9.25
CA ARG A 62 7.48 30.13 9.37
C ARG A 62 8.09 30.96 10.50
N HIS A 63 8.74 30.36 11.47
CA HIS A 63 9.35 31.09 12.59
C HIS A 63 10.79 31.54 12.35
N ASP A 64 11.44 31.09 11.26
CA ASP A 64 12.87 31.34 11.02
C ASP A 64 13.17 32.13 9.72
N HIS A 65 12.25 33.01 9.30
CA HIS A 65 12.54 33.97 8.24
C HIS A 65 12.84 35.36 8.83
N PRO A 66 14.11 35.78 8.96
CA PRO A 66 14.41 37.19 8.80
C PRO A 66 14.15 37.56 7.34
N GLN A 67 13.34 38.61 7.13
CA GLN A 67 13.28 39.34 5.88
C GLN A 67 14.71 39.76 5.50
N ASP A 68 15.27 39.16 4.45
CA ASP A 68 16.20 39.76 3.50
C ASP A 68 16.87 38.62 2.71
N GLU A 69 16.46 38.42 1.47
CA GLU A 69 17.30 37.98 0.35
C GLU A 69 16.44 37.89 -0.93
N GLU A 70 15.77 39.01 -1.23
CA GLU A 70 15.13 39.26 -2.53
C GLU A 70 16.14 39.95 -3.47
N LYS A 71 17.28 39.30 -3.72
CA LYS A 71 18.27 39.67 -4.74
C LYS A 71 19.37 38.63 -4.73
N ASP A 72 19.40 37.74 -5.73
CA ASP A 72 20.56 36.98 -6.22
C ASP A 72 20.21 35.58 -6.78
N ARG A 73 19.05 35.43 -7.46
CA ARG A 73 18.74 34.20 -8.22
C ARG A 73 18.29 34.46 -9.67
N LYS A 74 18.92 35.43 -10.34
CA LYS A 74 18.69 35.69 -11.78
C LYS A 74 19.78 35.17 -12.73
N GLU A 75 20.79 34.44 -12.26
CA GLU A 75 21.92 34.01 -13.13
C GLU A 75 22.33 32.53 -13.02
N GLN A 76 21.47 31.64 -12.49
CA GLN A 76 21.72 30.19 -12.54
C GLN A 76 20.52 29.45 -13.16
N GLU A 77 20.13 29.87 -14.35
CA GLU A 77 19.16 29.18 -15.19
C GLU A 77 19.89 28.85 -16.49
N ASN A 78 20.66 27.75 -16.55
CA ASN A 78 21.00 27.08 -17.82
C ASN A 78 21.82 25.78 -17.76
N GLU A 79 21.86 25.03 -16.64
CA GLU A 79 22.45 23.69 -16.69
C GLU A 79 21.58 22.68 -15.94
N GLU A 80 20.40 22.36 -16.50
CA GLU A 80 19.68 21.15 -16.11
C GLU A 80 20.42 19.90 -16.62
N PRO A 81 20.79 18.94 -15.77
CA PRO A 81 21.32 17.68 -16.25
C PRO A 81 20.21 16.94 -16.99
N GLN A 82 20.37 16.73 -18.29
CA GLN A 82 19.47 15.91 -19.10
C GLN A 82 19.30 14.53 -18.42
N SER A 83 18.21 14.38 -17.66
CA SER A 83 17.98 13.20 -16.86
C SER A 83 17.59 12.05 -17.80
N LYS A 84 18.53 11.12 -18.00
CA LYS A 84 18.29 9.89 -18.78
C LYS A 84 17.61 8.87 -17.87
N HIS A 85 16.28 8.83 -17.88
CA HIS A 85 15.56 7.83 -17.11
C HIS A 85 15.56 6.49 -17.85
N PRO A 86 15.96 5.37 -17.20
CA PRO A 86 16.15 4.07 -17.85
C PRO A 86 14.86 3.47 -18.44
N TYR A 87 13.68 3.91 -17.97
CA TYR A 87 12.38 3.46 -18.48
C TYR A 87 11.55 4.56 -19.16
N LYS A 88 11.85 5.84 -18.88
CA LYS A 88 11.04 6.98 -19.36
C LYS A 88 11.72 7.80 -20.46
N GLY A 89 12.97 7.49 -20.80
CA GLY A 89 13.72 8.21 -21.83
C GLY A 89 14.19 9.59 -21.38
N ASN A 90 14.47 10.46 -22.34
CA ASN A 90 14.90 11.84 -22.10
C ASN A 90 13.68 12.75 -22.04
N LEU A 91 13.60 13.61 -21.01
CA LEU A 91 12.66 14.74 -21.02
C LEU A 91 13.20 15.83 -21.94
N PHE A 92 12.40 16.26 -22.91
CA PHE A 92 12.66 17.40 -23.77
C PHE A 92 11.50 18.37 -23.62
N ASP A 93 11.78 19.60 -23.19
CA ASP A 93 10.79 20.67 -23.14
C ASP A 93 10.89 21.49 -24.43
N PHE A 94 9.79 21.63 -25.17
CA PHE A 94 9.72 22.38 -26.41
C PHE A 94 8.74 23.54 -26.24
N SER A 95 9.27 24.74 -26.07
CA SER A 95 8.52 25.99 -26.17
C SER A 95 8.66 26.55 -27.58
N GLY A 96 7.58 26.49 -28.36
CA GLY A 96 7.44 27.12 -29.67
C GLY A 96 6.36 28.19 -29.67
#